data_AF-A0A838DTX7-F1
#
_entry.id   AF-A0A838DTX7-F1
#
_cell.length_a   1.000
_cell.length_b   1.000
_cell.length_c   1.000
_cell.angle_alpha   90.00
_cell.angle_beta   90.00
_cell.angle_gamma   90.00
#
_symmetry.space_group_name_H-M   'P 1'
#
loop_
_entity.id
_entity.type
_entity.pdbx_description
1 polymer ?
#
loop_
_entity_poly.entity_id
_entity_poly.type
_entity_poly.pdbx_seq_one_letter_code
_entity_poly.pdbx_strand_id
1 'polypeptide(L)'
;ATGGQGPDIILEMVGGEIADQSLQCLAPFGRMVIYGAASGQLSQFSGIQLMYKNQTITGYWLTAWMQRPDRTLKAVMELSQYLTSGQLKIIVGQTFPLAQAAEAHQAIAERRTMGKVVLVV
;
A
#
# COMPACT_ATOMS: atom_id res chain seq x y z
N ALA A 1 14.15 -14.92 7.47
CA ALA A 1 13.81 -13.50 7.69
C ALA A 1 13.13 -13.26 9.04
N THR A 2 12.12 -14.05 9.45
CA THR A 2 11.32 -13.79 10.67
C THR A 2 11.49 -14.85 11.79
N GLY A 3 12.46 -15.76 11.68
CA GLY A 3 12.63 -16.84 12.66
C GLY A 3 11.40 -17.77 12.81
N GLY A 4 10.50 -17.78 11.82
CA GLY A 4 9.25 -18.55 11.85
C GLY A 4 8.06 -17.84 12.51
N GLN A 5 8.25 -16.65 13.08
CA GLN A 5 7.19 -15.94 13.81
C GLN A 5 6.23 -15.15 12.92
N GLY A 6 6.64 -14.85 11.69
CA GLY A 6 5.92 -13.90 10.83
C GLY A 6 6.34 -12.44 11.06
N PRO A 7 5.88 -11.50 10.22
CA PRO A 7 6.15 -10.08 10.40
C PRO A 7 5.23 -9.45 11.45
N ASP A 8 5.72 -8.42 12.15
CA ASP A 8 4.90 -7.63 13.09
C ASP A 8 3.89 -6.73 12.38
N ILE A 9 4.22 -6.28 11.16
CA ILE A 9 3.38 -5.39 10.35
C ILE A 9 3.29 -5.91 8.93
N ILE A 10 2.07 -5.94 8.39
CA ILE A 10 1.80 -6.16 6.96
C ILE A 10 1.03 -4.95 6.42
N LEU A 11 1.47 -4.43 5.27
CA LEU A 11 0.73 -3.44 4.49
C LEU A 11 0.05 -4.18 3.34
N GLU A 12 -1.26 -4.31 3.40
CA GLU A 12 -2.07 -5.09 2.46
C GLU A 12 -2.72 -4.14 1.43
N MET A 13 -2.54 -4.44 0.14
CA MET A 13 -3.18 -3.70 -0.96
C MET A 13 -3.86 -4.57 -2.02
N VAL A 14 -3.81 -5.89 -1.92
CA VAL A 14 -4.25 -6.81 -2.98
C VAL A 14 -5.71 -7.23 -2.75
N GLY A 15 -6.06 -7.62 -1.54
CA GLY A 15 -7.38 -8.15 -1.20
C GLY A 15 -7.58 -9.62 -1.61
N GLY A 16 -8.80 -10.13 -1.41
CA GLY A 16 -9.15 -11.52 -1.70
C GLY A 16 -8.35 -12.53 -0.86
N GLU A 17 -8.04 -13.69 -1.43
CA GLU A 17 -7.31 -14.78 -0.75
C GLU A 17 -5.91 -14.35 -0.28
N ILE A 18 -5.27 -13.38 -0.95
CA ILE A 18 -3.96 -12.84 -0.56
C ILE A 18 -4.03 -12.14 0.78
N ALA A 19 -5.15 -11.50 1.10
CA ALA A 19 -5.32 -10.84 2.38
C ALA A 19 -5.52 -11.85 3.52
N ASP A 20 -6.18 -12.98 3.26
CA ASP A 20 -6.31 -14.08 4.23
C ASP A 20 -4.96 -14.76 4.49
N GLN A 21 -4.19 -15.01 3.44
CA GLN A 21 -2.82 -15.53 3.55
C GLN A 21 -1.92 -14.55 4.31
N SER A 22 -2.06 -13.25 4.06
CA SER A 22 -1.36 -12.20 4.78
C SER A 22 -1.65 -12.25 6.28
N LEU A 23 -2.93 -12.38 6.67
CA LEU A 23 -3.32 -12.51 8.07
C LEU A 23 -2.75 -13.79 8.73
N GLN A 24 -2.70 -14.90 8.01
CA GLN A 24 -2.11 -16.14 8.50
C GLN A 24 -0.60 -16.00 8.74
N CYS A 25 0.10 -15.30 7.84
CA CYS A 25 1.53 -15.03 7.94
C CYS A 25 1.88 -14.05 9.07
N LEU A 26 0.97 -13.14 9.42
CA LEU A 26 1.19 -12.11 10.44
C LEU A 26 1.53 -12.74 11.81
N ALA A 27 2.48 -12.11 12.51
CA ALA A 27 2.90 -12.57 13.83
C ALA A 27 1.77 -12.47 14.87
N PRO A 28 1.84 -13.23 15.97
CA PRO A 28 1.04 -12.95 17.16
C PRO A 28 1.22 -11.49 17.60
N PHE A 29 0.13 -10.83 17.98
CA PHE A 29 0.08 -9.40 18.33
C PHE A 29 0.46 -8.44 17.18
N GLY A 30 0.62 -8.95 15.95
CA GLY A 30 0.93 -8.16 14.78
C GLY A 30 -0.25 -7.32 14.28
N ARG A 31 0.05 -6.36 13.40
CA ARG A 31 -0.93 -5.47 12.76
C ARG A 31 -0.88 -5.56 11.24
N MET A 32 -2.02 -5.85 10.63
CA MET A 32 -2.25 -5.68 9.20
C MET A 32 -2.94 -4.33 8.93
N VAL A 33 -2.40 -3.56 7.99
CA VAL A 33 -2.96 -2.27 7.55
C VAL A 33 -3.44 -2.42 6.11
N ILE A 34 -4.75 -2.36 5.90
CA ILE A 34 -5.37 -2.44 4.57
C ILE A 34 -5.42 -1.04 3.97
N TYR A 35 -4.82 -0.85 2.80
CA TYR A 35 -4.76 0.44 2.11
C TYR A 35 -5.12 0.38 0.61
N GLY A 36 -5.50 -0.79 0.10
CA GLY A 36 -5.91 -0.98 -1.29
C GLY A 36 -6.67 -2.29 -1.51
N ALA A 37 -7.14 -2.50 -2.75
CA ALA A 37 -7.81 -3.72 -3.19
C ALA A 37 -7.53 -3.99 -4.68
N ALA A 38 -6.26 -4.17 -5.03
CA ALA A 38 -5.80 -4.27 -6.42
C ALA A 38 -6.38 -5.47 -7.19
N SER A 39 -6.82 -6.53 -6.50
CA SER A 39 -7.51 -7.67 -7.11
C SER A 39 -8.98 -7.37 -7.43
N GLY A 40 -9.58 -6.34 -6.82
CA GLY A 40 -11.02 -6.08 -6.87
C GLY A 40 -11.87 -7.08 -6.08
N GLN A 41 -11.26 -8.07 -5.41
CA GLN A 41 -11.98 -9.06 -4.61
C GLN A 41 -12.12 -8.62 -3.16
N LEU A 42 -13.27 -8.95 -2.56
CA LEU A 42 -13.54 -8.69 -1.15
C LEU A 42 -12.65 -9.59 -0.28
N SER A 43 -12.07 -9.01 0.76
CA SER A 43 -11.38 -9.77 1.82
C SER A 43 -12.37 -10.08 2.93
N GLN A 44 -12.37 -11.31 3.45
CA GLN A 44 -13.31 -11.72 4.50
C GLN A 44 -12.55 -12.16 5.75
N PHE A 45 -12.61 -11.33 6.78
CA PHE A 45 -11.98 -11.63 8.07
C PHE A 45 -13.02 -11.95 9.12
N SER A 46 -12.72 -12.93 9.97
CA SER A 46 -13.51 -13.23 11.17
C SER A 46 -12.77 -12.75 12.42
N GLY A 47 -13.52 -12.28 13.42
CA GLY A 47 -12.94 -11.91 14.72
C GLY A 47 -12.26 -13.10 15.42
N ILE A 48 -12.72 -14.32 15.19
CA ILE A 48 -12.12 -15.55 15.74
C ILE A 48 -10.69 -15.74 15.21
N GLN A 49 -10.43 -15.52 13.91
CA GLN A 49 -9.09 -15.58 13.35
C GLN A 49 -8.14 -14.60 14.05
N LEU A 50 -8.60 -13.38 14.31
CA LEU A 50 -7.81 -12.36 15.01
C LEU A 50 -7.51 -12.75 16.45
N MET A 51 -8.51 -13.29 17.15
CA MET A 51 -8.42 -13.67 18.56
C MET A 51 -7.31 -14.70 18.82
N TYR A 52 -7.19 -15.74 17.97
CA TYR A 52 -6.21 -16.82 18.19
C TYR A 52 -4.76 -16.35 18.25
N LYS A 53 -4.44 -15.24 17.60
CA LYS A 53 -3.09 -14.65 17.58
C LYS A 53 -3.06 -13.24 18.16
N ASN A 54 -4.14 -12.75 18.76
CA ASN A 54 -4.28 -11.35 19.22
C ASN A 54 -3.91 -10.31 18.14
N GLN A 55 -4.25 -10.58 16.89
CA GLN A 55 -3.90 -9.73 15.75
C GLN A 55 -4.86 -8.55 15.60
N THR A 56 -4.37 -7.48 14.96
CA THR A 56 -5.17 -6.30 14.63
C THR A 56 -5.24 -6.07 13.12
N ILE A 57 -6.43 -5.75 12.62
CA ILE A 57 -6.63 -5.23 11.27
C ILE A 57 -7.10 -3.78 11.36
N THR A 58 -6.47 -2.89 10.58
CA THR A 58 -6.84 -1.47 10.51
C THR A 58 -6.88 -1.00 9.06
N GLY A 59 -7.79 -0.08 8.74
CA GLY A 59 -7.83 0.59 7.44
C GLY A 59 -6.95 1.83 7.42
N TYR A 60 -6.33 2.11 6.28
CA TYR A 60 -5.67 3.37 5.99
C TYR A 60 -6.27 3.98 4.72
N TRP A 61 -6.77 5.21 4.83
CA TRP A 61 -7.36 5.93 3.72
C TRP A 61 -6.74 7.32 3.59
N LEU A 62 -5.91 7.51 2.56
CA LEU A 62 -5.14 8.74 2.36
C LEU A 62 -6.07 9.96 2.24
N THR A 63 -7.21 9.84 1.56
CA THR A 63 -8.10 10.99 1.37
C THR A 63 -8.75 11.46 2.67
N ALA A 64 -9.01 10.57 3.63
CA ALA A 64 -9.45 10.95 4.96
C ALA A 64 -8.36 11.70 5.74
N TRP A 65 -7.08 11.33 5.54
CA TRP A 65 -5.95 12.05 6.12
C TRP A 65 -5.76 13.44 5.51
N MET A 66 -5.96 13.58 4.19
CA MET A 66 -5.87 14.88 3.51
C MET A 66 -6.88 15.91 4.02
N GLN A 67 -7.97 15.48 4.66
CA GLN A 67 -8.91 16.37 5.37
C GLN A 67 -8.39 16.88 6.73
N ARG A 68 -7.17 16.50 7.12
CA ARG A 68 -6.48 16.96 8.34
C ARG A 68 -5.21 17.74 7.93
N PRO A 69 -5.32 19.05 7.63
CA PRO A 69 -4.27 19.81 6.96
C PRO A 69 -2.97 19.87 7.78
N ASP A 70 -3.05 20.08 9.10
CA ASP A 70 -1.85 20.17 9.96
C ASP A 70 -0.99 18.90 9.90
N ARG A 71 -1.65 17.74 9.88
CA ARG A 71 -0.97 16.44 9.82
C ARG A 71 -0.44 16.13 8.43
N THR A 72 -1.22 16.47 7.40
CA THR A 72 -0.83 16.28 6.00
C THR A 72 0.37 17.17 5.66
N LEU A 73 0.35 18.44 6.04
CA LEU A 73 1.44 19.37 5.81
C LEU A 73 2.72 18.90 6.50
N LYS A 74 2.63 18.42 7.75
CA LYS A 74 3.78 17.84 8.45
C LYS A 74 4.39 16.66 7.69
N ALA A 75 3.55 15.73 7.22
CA ALA A 75 4.03 14.58 6.44
C ALA A 75 4.67 15.00 5.11
N VAL A 76 4.09 15.99 4.40
CA VAL A 76 4.63 16.51 3.15
C VAL A 76 6.00 17.17 3.37
N MET A 77 6.17 17.95 4.45
CA MET A 77 7.45 18.55 4.79
C MET A 77 8.52 17.48 5.06
N GLU A 78 8.18 16.45 5.83
CA GLU A 78 9.10 15.34 6.13
C GLU A 78 9.49 14.56 4.86
N LEU A 79 8.51 14.21 4.02
CA LEU A 79 8.77 13.55 2.73
C LEU A 79 9.66 14.42 1.82
N SER A 80 9.45 15.74 1.82
CA SER A 80 10.26 16.67 1.03
C SER A 80 11.73 16.68 1.51
N GLN A 81 11.97 16.58 2.81
CA GLN A 81 13.32 16.45 3.38
C GLN A 81 14.00 15.14 2.97
N TYR A 82 13.27 14.02 2.98
CA TYR A 82 13.83 12.75 2.50
C TYR A 82 14.15 12.79 1.01
N LEU A 83 13.32 13.45 0.19
CA LEU A 83 13.57 13.64 -1.24
C LEU A 83 14.81 14.51 -1.48
N THR A 84 14.90 15.67 -0.84
CA THR A 84 16.01 16.62 -1.07
C THR A 84 17.33 16.10 -0.52
N SER A 85 17.32 15.31 0.56
CA SER A 85 18.51 14.64 1.10
C SER A 85 18.91 13.37 0.34
N GLY A 86 18.08 12.89 -0.58
CA GLY A 86 18.31 11.65 -1.34
C GLY A 86 18.08 10.35 -0.57
N GLN A 87 17.56 10.42 0.66
CA GLN A 87 17.13 9.26 1.46
C GLN A 87 15.90 8.57 0.86
N LEU A 88 15.03 9.33 0.20
CA LEU A 88 13.91 8.83 -0.59
C LEU A 88 14.20 9.07 -2.07
N LYS A 89 14.18 7.99 -2.86
CA LYS A 89 14.33 8.06 -4.32
C LYS A 89 13.04 7.60 -4.98
N ILE A 90 12.53 8.41 -5.90
CA ILE A 90 11.36 8.04 -6.71
C ILE A 90 11.82 7.19 -7.87
N ILE A 91 11.30 5.97 -7.95
CA ILE A 91 11.51 5.10 -9.11
C ILE A 91 10.44 5.45 -10.13
N VAL A 92 10.80 6.24 -11.14
CA VAL A 92 9.96 6.47 -12.31
C VAL A 92 10.22 5.33 -13.29
N GLY A 93 9.21 4.49 -13.50
CA GLY A 93 9.35 3.31 -14.35
C GLY A 93 9.13 3.62 -15.82
N GLN A 94 8.05 4.33 -16.12
CA GLN A 94 7.63 4.65 -17.47
C GLN A 94 7.02 6.05 -17.51
N THR A 95 7.22 6.72 -18.63
CA THR A 95 6.65 8.03 -18.91
C THR A 95 5.87 7.95 -20.22
N PHE A 96 4.67 8.51 -20.25
CA PHE A 96 3.85 8.61 -21.45
C PHE A 96 3.50 10.08 -21.70
N PRO A 97 3.45 10.56 -22.95
CA PRO A 97 2.78 11.82 -23.25
C PRO A 97 1.34 11.81 -22.71
N LEU A 98 0.84 12.95 -22.25
CA LEU A 98 -0.53 13.08 -21.74
C LEU A 98 -1.57 12.61 -22.77
N ALA A 99 -1.30 12.84 -24.07
CA ALA A 99 -2.12 12.35 -25.18
C ALA A 99 -2.25 10.80 -25.23
N GLN A 100 -1.33 10.07 -24.59
CA GLN A 100 -1.30 8.61 -24.51
C GLN A 100 -1.75 8.08 -23.14
N ALA A 101 -2.55 8.85 -22.38
CA ALA A 101 -3.06 8.40 -21.08
C ALA A 101 -3.77 7.04 -21.13
N ALA A 102 -4.49 6.74 -22.22
CA ALA A 102 -5.14 5.45 -22.42
C ALA A 102 -4.13 4.29 -22.43
N GLU A 103 -2.99 4.45 -23.12
CA GLU A 103 -1.92 3.45 -23.18
C GLU A 103 -1.26 3.26 -21.80
N ALA A 104 -1.03 4.36 -21.08
CA ALA A 104 -0.51 4.31 -19.71
C ALA A 104 -1.42 3.51 -18.78
N HIS A 105 -2.75 3.72 -18.87
CA HIS A 105 -3.74 2.95 -18.11
C HIS A 105 -3.75 1.48 -18.50
N GLN A 106 -3.70 1.18 -19.79
CA GLN A 106 -3.63 -0.20 -20.29
C GLN A 106 -2.37 -0.91 -19.77
N ALA A 107 -1.21 -0.25 -19.79
CA ALA A 107 0.03 -0.83 -19.26
C ALA A 107 -0.06 -1.16 -17.76
N ILE A 108 -0.73 -0.31 -16.97
CA ILE A 108 -0.98 -0.57 -15.54
C ILE A 108 -1.93 -1.78 -15.37
N ALA A 109 -3.04 -1.81 -16.12
CA ALA A 109 -4.03 -2.88 -16.02
C ALA A 109 -3.46 -4.25 -16.41
N GLU A 110 -2.62 -4.28 -17.45
CA GLU A 110 -1.91 -5.48 -17.92
C GLU A 110 -0.69 -5.85 -17.05
N ARG A 111 -0.44 -5.12 -15.95
CA ARG A 111 0.68 -5.32 -15.02
C ARG A 111 2.05 -5.28 -15.71
N ARG A 112 2.20 -4.45 -16.75
CA ARG A 112 3.45 -4.23 -17.49
C ARG A 112 4.30 -3.08 -16.94
N THR A 113 3.97 -2.58 -15.76
CA THR A 113 4.60 -1.41 -15.14
C THR A 113 5.28 -1.78 -13.84
N MET A 114 6.36 -1.08 -13.51
CA MET A 114 7.07 -1.14 -12.23
C MET A 114 7.44 0.28 -11.83
N GLY A 115 7.30 0.64 -10.56
CA GLY A 115 7.51 2.02 -10.11
C GLY A 115 6.39 2.96 -10.57
N LYS A 116 6.65 4.27 -10.52
CA LYS A 116 5.67 5.29 -10.86
C LYS A 116 5.57 5.46 -12.37
N VAL A 117 4.33 5.39 -12.89
CA VAL A 117 3.99 5.85 -14.23
C VAL A 117 3.66 7.35 -14.17
N VAL A 118 4.26 8.14 -15.07
CA VAL A 118 4.09 9.60 -15.13
C VAL A 118 3.58 10.00 -16.51
N LEU A 119 2.60 10.90 -16.54
CA LEU A 119 2.17 11.57 -17.78
C LEU A 119 2.94 12.87 -17.92
N VAL A 120 3.54 13.10 -19.09
CA VAL A 120 4.28 14.32 -19.43
C VAL A 120 3.49 15.17 -20.43
N VAL A 121 3.54 16.50 -20.27
CA VAL A 121 2.82 17.47 -21.09
C VAL A 121 3.78 18.12 -22.08
#